data_AF-A0A5C1W9U2-F1
#
_entry.id   AF-A0A5C1W9U2-F1
#
_cell.length_a   1.000
_cell.length_b   1.000
_cell.length_c   1.000
_cell.angle_alpha   90.00
_cell.angle_beta   90.00
_cell.angle_gamma   90.00
#
_symmetry.space_group_name_H-M   'P 1'
#
loop_
_entity.id
_entity.type
_entity.pdbx_description
1 polymer ?
#
loop_
_entity_poly.entity_id
_entity_poly.type
_entity_poly.pdbx_seq_one_letter_code
_entity_poly.pdbx_strand_id
1 'polypeptide(L)'
;MNAKLIGGLGKFQHAREPASIDNQTVIRMNRDTLYSFAVFDLAGSPVTLSLPEAGKRYMSMMIVDQDHYLPIVAYGTQPVTLTQESVGTRYAFVAVRTLVDPNDPKDLDEVHRLQDAIKVSQNETGRLDLPNWDEGSLTDVRNALLVLAKYQTSFRGAFGARGRVDPIQHLIGTAAGWGGIPDRDATYVSFTPAKNDGRTIHTLTVPTKVPVKDFWSVSVYNPKGFFEKNAYNAYSINSITARKNADGSVTIQFGGCDGKIPNCLPIVEGWNYTTRLYRPEQSIVSGKWKVPEASPLN
;
A
#
# COMPACT_ATOMS: atom_id res chain seq x y z
N MET A 1 -3.47 3.36 -12.79
CA MET A 1 -3.25 2.05 -13.46
C MET A 1 -4.55 1.73 -14.19
N ASN A 2 -4.56 1.73 -15.53
CA ASN A 2 -5.80 1.66 -16.30
C ASN A 2 -6.05 0.24 -16.81
N ALA A 3 -7.29 -0.10 -17.14
CA ALA A 3 -7.65 -1.41 -17.69
C ALA A 3 -6.85 -1.79 -18.96
N LYS A 4 -6.35 -0.80 -19.72
CA LYS A 4 -5.38 -0.99 -20.82
C LYS A 4 -4.06 -1.62 -20.34
N LEU A 5 -3.57 -1.25 -19.16
CA LEU A 5 -2.38 -1.81 -18.53
C LEU A 5 -2.64 -3.19 -17.91
N ILE A 6 -3.88 -3.44 -17.45
CA ILE A 6 -4.34 -4.74 -16.90
C ILE A 6 -4.75 -5.72 -18.02
N GLY A 7 -4.66 -5.33 -19.28
CA GLY A 7 -4.89 -6.21 -20.42
C GLY A 7 -6.34 -6.69 -20.62
N GLY A 8 -7.32 -6.09 -19.93
CA GLY A 8 -8.74 -6.41 -20.15
C GLY A 8 -9.66 -6.13 -18.95
N LEU A 9 -10.96 -6.37 -19.17
CA LEU A 9 -12.00 -6.35 -18.15
C LEU A 9 -12.26 -7.77 -17.61
N GLY A 10 -12.83 -7.85 -16.41
CA GLY A 10 -13.44 -9.08 -15.88
C GLY A 10 -12.45 -10.14 -15.37
N LYS A 11 -11.14 -9.90 -15.47
CA LYS A 11 -10.11 -10.86 -15.08
C LYS A 11 -9.06 -10.21 -14.18
N PHE A 12 -8.59 -10.98 -13.21
CA PHE A 12 -7.46 -10.59 -12.40
C PHE A 12 -6.16 -10.77 -13.17
N GLN A 13 -5.29 -9.77 -13.06
CA GLN A 13 -3.86 -9.93 -13.29
C GLN A 13 -3.14 -9.97 -11.94
N HIS A 14 -2.23 -10.93 -11.81
CA HIS A 14 -1.49 -11.16 -10.58
C HIS A 14 -0.05 -10.68 -10.74
N ALA A 15 0.37 -9.74 -9.89
CA ALA A 15 1.78 -9.49 -9.70
C ALA A 15 2.37 -10.67 -8.90
N ARG A 16 3.23 -11.45 -9.55
CA ARG A 16 3.87 -12.63 -8.96
C ARG A 16 5.13 -12.30 -8.16
N GLU A 17 5.64 -11.09 -8.33
CA GLU A 17 6.84 -10.61 -7.66
C GLU A 17 6.56 -9.31 -6.91
N PRO A 18 7.30 -9.02 -5.83
CA PRO A 18 7.26 -7.72 -5.18
C PRO A 18 7.57 -6.59 -6.15
N ALA A 19 7.05 -5.39 -5.87
CA ALA A 19 7.17 -4.24 -6.75
C ALA A 19 8.63 -3.96 -7.17
N SER A 20 8.89 -3.95 -8.49
CA SER A 20 10.24 -3.82 -9.04
C SER A 20 10.93 -2.53 -8.59
N ILE A 21 12.23 -2.63 -8.28
CA ILE A 21 13.07 -1.46 -7.93
C ILE A 21 13.48 -0.68 -9.18
N ASP A 22 13.63 -1.37 -10.30
CA ASP A 22 14.04 -0.77 -11.57
C ASP A 22 12.86 -0.12 -12.32
N ASN A 23 11.61 -0.44 -11.95
CA ASN A 23 10.41 0.11 -12.60
C ASN A 23 9.34 0.51 -11.56
N GLN A 24 9.50 1.70 -10.97
CA GLN A 24 8.62 2.23 -9.93
C GLN A 24 7.65 3.26 -10.50
N THR A 25 6.35 2.94 -10.52
CA THR A 25 5.32 3.79 -11.15
C THR A 25 4.44 4.54 -10.15
N VAL A 26 4.55 4.21 -8.86
CA VAL A 26 3.77 4.81 -7.77
C VAL A 26 4.73 5.32 -6.70
N ILE A 27 4.48 6.53 -6.18
CA ILE A 27 5.27 7.09 -5.08
C ILE A 27 4.99 6.28 -3.81
N ARG A 28 6.02 5.95 -3.04
CA ARG A 28 5.96 5.13 -1.82
C ARG A 28 5.32 3.76 -2.06
N MET A 29 5.79 3.03 -3.08
CA MET A 29 5.34 1.66 -3.34
C MET A 29 5.49 0.76 -2.11
N ASN A 30 4.65 -0.25 -2.06
CA ASN A 30 4.68 -1.28 -1.05
C ASN A 30 5.37 -2.53 -1.60
N ARG A 31 6.27 -3.13 -0.81
CA ARG A 31 6.90 -4.43 -1.10
C ARG A 31 6.51 -5.52 -0.09
N ASP A 32 5.66 -5.22 0.89
CA ASP A 32 5.19 -6.18 1.89
C ASP A 32 4.03 -7.05 1.39
N THR A 33 3.39 -6.69 0.28
CA THR A 33 2.25 -7.43 -0.28
C THR A 33 2.39 -7.64 -1.78
N LEU A 34 2.01 -8.82 -2.26
CA LEU A 34 1.73 -9.02 -3.69
C LEU A 34 0.32 -8.54 -4.02
N TYR A 35 0.16 -8.06 -5.25
CA TYR A 35 -1.07 -7.43 -5.70
C TYR A 35 -1.76 -8.28 -6.78
N SER A 36 -3.09 -8.33 -6.74
CA SER A 36 -3.91 -8.75 -7.87
C SER A 36 -4.83 -7.61 -8.25
N PHE A 37 -4.97 -7.33 -9.54
CA PHE A 37 -5.76 -6.21 -10.04
C PHE A 37 -6.77 -6.66 -11.09
N ALA A 38 -7.97 -6.12 -11.04
CA ALA A 38 -8.99 -6.30 -12.07
C ALA A 38 -9.79 -5.01 -12.25
N VAL A 39 -10.36 -4.82 -13.44
CA VAL A 39 -11.38 -3.80 -13.68
C VAL A 39 -12.64 -4.48 -14.16
N PHE A 40 -13.79 -4.08 -13.62
CA PHE A 40 -15.09 -4.64 -13.96
C PHE A 40 -16.00 -3.55 -14.51
N ASP A 41 -16.69 -3.83 -15.61
CA ASP A 41 -17.80 -3.02 -16.12
C ASP A 41 -19.11 -3.53 -15.50
N LEU A 42 -19.78 -2.68 -14.72
CA LEU A 42 -20.98 -3.04 -13.98
C LEU A 42 -22.27 -2.66 -14.72
N ALA A 43 -22.19 -2.14 -15.95
CA ALA A 43 -23.38 -1.69 -16.69
C ALA A 43 -24.30 -2.83 -17.13
N GLY A 44 -23.74 -3.98 -17.53
CA GLY A 44 -24.53 -5.12 -18.04
C GLY A 44 -24.93 -6.13 -16.97
N SER A 45 -24.07 -6.35 -15.96
CA SER A 45 -24.35 -7.33 -14.90
C SER A 45 -23.55 -7.05 -13.62
N PRO A 46 -24.07 -7.45 -12.45
CA PRO A 46 -23.32 -7.40 -11.20
C PRO A 46 -22.12 -8.36 -11.22
N VAL A 47 -21.15 -8.09 -10.36
CA VAL A 47 -19.96 -8.95 -10.19
C VAL A 47 -19.91 -9.47 -8.77
N THR A 48 -19.82 -10.78 -8.60
CA THR A 48 -19.55 -11.38 -7.29
C THR A 48 -18.11 -11.83 -7.20
N LEU A 49 -17.43 -11.40 -6.14
CA LEU A 49 -16.02 -11.68 -5.86
C LEU A 49 -15.91 -12.40 -4.52
N SER A 50 -14.99 -13.35 -4.39
CA SER A 50 -14.64 -13.92 -3.07
C SER A 50 -13.15 -14.21 -2.97
N LEU A 51 -12.59 -13.90 -1.80
CA LEU A 51 -11.21 -14.27 -1.47
C LEU A 51 -11.16 -15.71 -0.98
N PRO A 52 -10.05 -16.44 -1.21
CA PRO A 52 -9.85 -17.75 -0.60
C PRO A 52 -9.60 -17.65 0.90
N GLU A 53 -9.64 -18.80 1.58
CA GLU A 53 -9.19 -18.90 2.97
C GLU A 53 -7.67 -18.70 3.06
N ALA A 54 -7.27 -17.59 3.68
CA ALA A 54 -5.86 -17.20 3.86
C ALA A 54 -5.36 -17.46 5.30
N GLY A 55 -6.21 -18.03 6.17
CA GLY A 55 -5.89 -18.28 7.56
C GLY A 55 -5.56 -16.98 8.31
N LYS A 56 -4.36 -16.92 8.89
CA LYS A 56 -3.87 -15.72 9.61
C LYS A 56 -3.18 -14.70 8.71
N ARG A 57 -2.95 -15.00 7.43
CA ARG A 57 -2.26 -14.10 6.51
C ARG A 57 -3.14 -12.91 6.18
N TYR A 58 -2.56 -11.72 6.17
CA TYR A 58 -3.25 -10.54 5.68
C TYR A 58 -3.61 -10.70 4.20
N MET A 59 -4.91 -10.65 3.91
CA MET A 59 -5.44 -10.56 2.56
C MET A 59 -6.63 -9.60 2.56
N SER A 60 -6.52 -8.51 1.81
CA SER A 60 -7.58 -7.50 1.69
C SER A 60 -8.01 -7.31 0.25
N MET A 61 -9.28 -7.02 0.03
CA MET A 61 -9.84 -6.64 -1.26
C MET A 61 -10.41 -5.23 -1.16
N MET A 62 -9.84 -4.30 -1.90
CA MET A 62 -10.32 -2.92 -1.98
C MET A 62 -11.00 -2.68 -3.33
N ILE A 63 -12.18 -2.06 -3.28
CA ILE A 63 -12.93 -1.63 -4.46
C ILE A 63 -12.74 -0.12 -4.55
N VAL A 64 -12.26 0.33 -5.69
CA VAL A 64 -12.01 1.73 -6.01
C VAL A 64 -12.92 2.12 -7.16
N ASP A 65 -13.71 3.17 -6.98
CA ASP A 65 -14.58 3.70 -8.03
C ASP A 65 -13.82 4.65 -8.98
N GLN A 66 -14.47 5.14 -10.03
CA GLN A 66 -13.82 6.00 -11.03
C GLN A 66 -13.32 7.35 -10.49
N ASP A 67 -13.88 7.83 -9.39
CA ASP A 67 -13.45 9.07 -8.73
C ASP A 67 -12.52 8.78 -7.54
N HIS A 68 -12.02 7.54 -7.45
CA HIS A 68 -11.07 7.08 -6.44
C HIS A 68 -11.61 7.09 -5.00
N TYR A 69 -12.91 6.97 -4.84
CA TYR A 69 -13.47 6.59 -3.54
C TYR A 69 -13.36 5.08 -3.34
N LEU A 70 -13.32 4.68 -2.07
CA LEU A 70 -13.27 3.28 -1.67
C LEU A 70 -14.54 2.92 -0.92
N PRO A 71 -15.66 2.63 -1.63
CA PRO A 71 -16.93 2.30 -1.00
C PRO A 71 -16.86 1.01 -0.20
N ILE A 72 -16.00 0.06 -0.61
CA ILE A 72 -15.93 -1.28 -0.03
C ILE A 72 -14.47 -1.68 0.18
N VAL A 73 -14.16 -2.14 1.39
CA VAL A 73 -12.96 -2.91 1.73
C VAL A 73 -13.42 -4.20 2.40
N ALA A 74 -12.99 -5.33 1.86
CA ALA A 74 -13.42 -6.65 2.29
C ALA A 74 -12.24 -7.53 2.72
N TYR A 75 -12.55 -8.47 3.60
CA TYR A 75 -11.62 -9.44 4.19
C TYR A 75 -12.32 -10.79 4.33
N GLY A 76 -11.54 -11.87 4.37
CA GLY A 76 -12.07 -13.23 4.55
C GLY A 76 -12.87 -13.72 3.33
N THR A 77 -13.58 -14.84 3.53
CA THR A 77 -14.16 -15.64 2.44
C THR A 77 -15.57 -15.23 2.03
N GLN A 78 -16.18 -14.26 2.72
CA GLN A 78 -17.54 -13.83 2.42
C GLN A 78 -17.61 -13.18 1.03
N PRO A 79 -18.48 -13.66 0.14
CA PRO A 79 -18.64 -13.06 -1.18
C PRO A 79 -19.10 -11.61 -1.11
N VAL A 80 -18.57 -10.79 -2.02
CA VAL A 80 -18.94 -9.38 -2.19
C VAL A 80 -19.53 -9.22 -3.58
N THR A 81 -20.77 -8.74 -3.65
CA THR A 81 -21.43 -8.42 -4.92
C THR A 81 -21.34 -6.92 -5.19
N LEU A 82 -20.82 -6.57 -6.36
CA LEU A 82 -20.66 -5.21 -6.85
C LEU A 82 -21.76 -4.91 -7.87
N THR A 83 -22.44 -3.79 -7.65
CA THR A 83 -23.39 -3.17 -8.59
C THR A 83 -22.96 -1.72 -8.83
N GLN A 84 -23.48 -1.07 -9.89
CA GLN A 84 -23.26 0.37 -10.07
C GLN A 84 -23.73 1.19 -8.86
N GLU A 85 -24.80 0.76 -8.20
CA GLU A 85 -25.31 1.40 -6.99
C GLU A 85 -24.35 1.23 -5.81
N SER A 86 -23.83 0.02 -5.58
CA SER A 86 -22.92 -0.24 -4.45
C SER A 86 -21.56 0.43 -4.63
N VAL A 87 -21.10 0.59 -5.88
CA VAL A 87 -19.81 1.20 -6.21
C VAL A 87 -19.91 2.71 -6.43
N GLY A 88 -21.05 3.19 -6.95
CA GLY A 88 -21.30 4.59 -7.28
C GLY A 88 -20.86 5.01 -8.68
N THR A 89 -20.21 4.13 -9.44
CA THR A 89 -19.76 4.40 -10.82
C THR A 89 -19.91 3.14 -11.69
N ARG A 90 -19.77 3.28 -13.01
CA ARG A 90 -19.90 2.15 -13.95
C ARG A 90 -18.75 1.15 -13.82
N TYR A 91 -17.52 1.65 -13.69
CA TYR A 91 -16.35 0.78 -13.59
C TYR A 91 -15.87 0.67 -12.15
N ALA A 92 -15.62 -0.56 -11.71
CA ALA A 92 -14.95 -0.84 -10.46
C ALA A 92 -13.53 -1.32 -10.70
N PHE A 93 -12.55 -0.63 -10.13
CA PHE A 93 -11.20 -1.14 -10.00
C PHE A 93 -11.11 -1.96 -8.72
N VAL A 94 -10.63 -3.20 -8.81
CA VAL A 94 -10.47 -4.09 -7.67
C VAL A 94 -8.99 -4.39 -7.49
N ALA A 95 -8.49 -4.14 -6.29
CA ALA A 95 -7.15 -4.56 -5.88
C ALA A 95 -7.24 -5.51 -4.70
N VAL A 96 -6.57 -6.65 -4.83
CA VAL A 96 -6.33 -7.58 -3.72
C VAL A 96 -4.87 -7.47 -3.31
N ARG A 97 -4.63 -7.34 -2.00
CA ARG A 97 -3.28 -7.32 -1.41
C ARG A 97 -3.11 -8.55 -0.57
N THR A 98 -2.03 -9.30 -0.77
CA THR A 98 -1.70 -10.48 0.01
C THR A 98 -0.32 -10.30 0.62
N LEU A 99 -0.20 -10.34 1.95
CA LEU A 99 1.09 -10.26 2.65
C LEU A 99 2.00 -11.40 2.21
N VAL A 100 3.28 -11.10 1.99
CA VAL A 100 4.29 -12.05 1.53
C VAL A 100 5.59 -11.85 2.32
N ASP A 101 6.28 -12.94 2.65
CA ASP A 101 7.71 -12.90 2.95
C ASP A 101 8.49 -13.09 1.65
N PRO A 102 9.07 -12.02 1.06
CA PRO A 102 9.78 -12.13 -0.19
C PRO A 102 11.12 -12.89 -0.08
N ASN A 103 11.54 -13.26 1.14
CA ASN A 103 12.78 -14.00 1.37
C ASN A 103 12.55 -15.52 1.47
N ASP A 104 11.28 -15.97 1.47
CA ASP A 104 10.92 -17.39 1.48
C ASP A 104 10.21 -17.77 0.17
N PRO A 105 10.89 -18.50 -0.75
CA PRO A 105 10.28 -18.96 -1.99
C PRO A 105 9.01 -19.79 -1.78
N LYS A 106 8.88 -20.53 -0.67
CA LYS A 106 7.67 -21.30 -0.37
C LYS A 106 6.51 -20.39 0.02
N ASP A 107 6.81 -19.26 0.65
CA ASP A 107 5.79 -18.24 0.96
C ASP A 107 5.28 -17.57 -0.32
N LEU A 108 6.17 -17.32 -1.29
CA LEU A 108 5.79 -16.85 -2.62
C LEU A 108 4.84 -17.83 -3.33
N ASP A 109 5.19 -19.12 -3.34
CA ASP A 109 4.33 -20.17 -3.93
C ASP A 109 2.94 -20.20 -3.27
N GLU A 110 2.87 -20.08 -1.95
CA GLU A 110 1.60 -20.03 -1.21
C GLU A 110 0.79 -18.77 -1.56
N VAL A 111 1.44 -17.62 -1.70
CA VAL A 111 0.76 -16.39 -2.14
C VAL A 111 0.26 -16.53 -3.57
N HIS A 112 1.00 -17.18 -4.48
CA HIS A 112 0.54 -17.44 -5.84
C HIS A 112 -0.68 -18.35 -5.84
N ARG A 113 -0.68 -19.41 -5.02
CA ARG A 113 -1.84 -20.29 -4.83
C ARG A 113 -3.07 -19.52 -4.35
N LEU A 114 -2.90 -18.57 -3.42
CA LEU A 114 -3.99 -17.71 -2.93
C LEU A 114 -4.48 -16.74 -4.01
N GLN A 115 -3.59 -16.15 -4.80
CA GLN A 115 -3.96 -15.29 -5.92
C GLN A 115 -4.82 -16.05 -6.94
N ASP A 116 -4.42 -17.28 -7.28
CA ASP A 116 -5.11 -18.12 -8.27
C ASP A 116 -6.47 -18.62 -7.80
N ALA A 117 -6.66 -18.67 -6.49
CA ALA A 117 -7.91 -19.11 -5.87
C ALA A 117 -8.94 -17.97 -5.69
N ILE A 118 -8.63 -16.73 -6.09
CA ILE A 118 -9.61 -15.63 -6.10
C ILE A 118 -10.71 -15.94 -7.11
N LYS A 119 -11.96 -15.95 -6.66
CA LYS A 119 -13.10 -16.27 -7.52
C LYS A 119 -13.83 -15.02 -7.98
N VAL A 120 -14.22 -15.04 -9.25
CA VAL A 120 -15.00 -14.01 -9.93
C VAL A 120 -16.18 -14.68 -10.63
N SER A 121 -17.36 -14.12 -10.46
CA SER A 121 -18.56 -14.48 -11.23
C SER A 121 -19.19 -13.22 -11.80
N GLN A 122 -19.28 -13.15 -13.12
CA GLN A 122 -19.94 -12.07 -13.87
C GLN A 122 -20.56 -12.67 -15.14
N ASN A 123 -21.82 -12.33 -15.42
CA ASN A 123 -22.50 -12.85 -16.61
C ASN A 123 -21.99 -12.18 -17.89
N GLU A 124 -21.75 -10.87 -17.85
CA GLU A 124 -21.30 -10.07 -18.99
C GLU A 124 -20.09 -9.23 -18.62
N THR A 125 -18.95 -9.45 -19.28
CA THR A 125 -17.71 -8.71 -19.03
C THR A 125 -17.77 -7.23 -19.41
N GLY A 126 -18.72 -6.86 -20.29
CA GLY A 126 -18.91 -5.48 -20.75
C GLY A 126 -17.80 -5.00 -21.67
N ARG A 127 -17.68 -3.67 -21.80
CA ARG A 127 -16.67 -3.02 -22.67
C ARG A 127 -16.13 -1.74 -22.05
N LEU A 128 -14.85 -1.48 -22.30
CA LEU A 128 -14.22 -0.22 -21.93
C LEU A 128 -14.70 0.90 -22.85
N ASP A 129 -15.47 1.79 -22.28
CA ASP A 129 -15.87 3.07 -22.82
C ASP A 129 -15.24 4.15 -21.93
N LEU A 130 -14.08 4.64 -22.36
CA LEU A 130 -13.27 5.61 -21.62
C LEU A 130 -13.33 6.97 -22.32
N PRO A 131 -13.56 8.06 -21.58
CA PRO A 131 -13.51 9.40 -22.16
C PRO A 131 -12.08 9.71 -22.66
N ASN A 132 -12.00 10.58 -23.66
CA ASN A 132 -10.73 11.06 -24.19
C ASN A 132 -10.24 12.25 -23.34
N TRP A 133 -9.46 11.94 -22.30
CA TRP A 133 -8.90 12.96 -21.40
C TRP A 133 -7.79 13.77 -22.09
N ASP A 134 -7.72 15.05 -21.76
CA ASP A 134 -6.53 15.86 -22.01
C ASP A 134 -5.45 15.48 -20.98
N GLU A 135 -4.54 14.60 -21.40
CA GLU A 135 -3.45 14.10 -20.55
C GLU A 135 -2.48 15.22 -20.12
N GLY A 136 -2.33 16.28 -20.92
CA GLY A 136 -1.49 17.42 -20.57
C GLY A 136 -2.08 18.19 -19.40
N SER A 137 -3.36 18.58 -19.53
CA SER A 137 -4.11 19.24 -18.46
C SER A 137 -4.18 18.40 -17.18
N LEU A 138 -4.45 17.10 -17.30
CA LEU A 138 -4.45 16.16 -16.16
C LEU A 138 -3.09 16.13 -15.46
N THR A 139 -2.00 16.09 -16.23
CA THR A 139 -0.64 16.08 -15.69
C THR A 139 -0.32 17.38 -14.95
N ASP A 140 -0.71 18.53 -15.50
CA ASP A 140 -0.48 19.83 -14.88
C ASP A 140 -1.22 19.98 -13.54
N VAL A 141 -2.49 19.61 -13.50
CA VAL A 141 -3.30 19.61 -12.27
C VAL A 141 -2.68 18.67 -11.23
N ARG A 142 -2.29 17.45 -11.64
CA ARG A 142 -1.63 16.51 -10.75
C ARG A 142 -0.33 17.09 -10.17
N ASN A 143 0.50 17.70 -11.00
CA ASN A 143 1.76 18.30 -10.55
C ASN A 143 1.53 19.43 -9.53
N ALA A 144 0.51 20.26 -9.73
CA ALA A 144 0.14 21.29 -8.75
C ALA A 144 -0.28 20.67 -7.40
N LEU A 145 -1.08 19.59 -7.41
CA LEU A 145 -1.45 18.87 -6.20
C LEU A 145 -0.25 18.21 -5.51
N LEU A 146 0.73 17.70 -6.27
CA LEU A 146 1.97 17.15 -5.73
C LEU A 146 2.81 18.20 -5.01
N VAL A 147 2.73 19.48 -5.38
CA VAL A 147 3.38 20.57 -4.62
C VAL A 147 2.75 20.72 -3.24
N LEU A 148 1.41 20.68 -3.15
CA LEU A 148 0.71 20.72 -1.86
C LEU A 148 0.99 19.49 -1.01
N ALA A 149 1.02 18.31 -1.64
CA ALA A 149 1.25 17.03 -0.97
C ALA A 149 2.57 16.98 -0.19
N LYS A 150 3.60 17.74 -0.60
CA LYS A 150 4.90 17.83 0.10
C LYS A 150 4.79 18.35 1.53
N TYR A 151 3.74 19.11 1.83
CA TYR A 151 3.50 19.69 3.15
C TYR A 151 2.56 18.82 4.02
N GLN A 152 2.07 17.69 3.49
CA GLN A 152 1.27 16.74 4.25
C GLN A 152 2.16 15.71 4.95
N THR A 153 1.95 15.52 6.25
CA THR A 153 2.66 14.53 7.05
C THR A 153 1.92 13.19 7.14
N SER A 154 0.66 13.15 6.71
CA SER A 154 -0.18 11.95 6.70
C SER A 154 -1.28 12.02 5.64
N PHE A 155 -1.80 10.85 5.24
CA PHE A 155 -2.98 10.74 4.37
C PHE A 155 -4.29 10.55 5.16
N ARG A 156 -4.31 10.99 6.43
CA ARG A 156 -5.47 10.79 7.30
C ARG A 156 -6.72 11.42 6.69
N GLY A 157 -7.79 10.64 6.60
CA GLY A 157 -9.06 11.08 6.03
C GLY A 157 -9.08 11.28 4.51
N ALA A 158 -8.01 10.92 3.78
CA ALA A 158 -7.96 11.05 2.31
C ALA A 158 -8.70 9.93 1.55
N PHE A 159 -8.81 8.74 2.17
CA PHE A 159 -9.26 7.53 1.49
C PHE A 159 -10.48 6.91 2.18
N GLY A 160 -11.50 6.56 1.38
CA GLY A 160 -12.73 5.94 1.87
C GLY A 160 -13.94 6.21 1.00
N ALA A 161 -15.10 5.78 1.49
CA ALA A 161 -16.37 6.00 0.82
C ALA A 161 -16.72 7.49 0.75
N ARG A 162 -17.57 7.86 -0.21
CA ARG A 162 -18.13 9.21 -0.33
C ARG A 162 -18.79 9.63 0.99
N GLY A 163 -18.57 10.88 1.39
CA GLY A 163 -19.04 11.42 2.67
C GLY A 163 -18.30 10.91 3.91
N ARG A 164 -17.24 10.10 3.76
CA ARG A 164 -16.40 9.58 4.87
C ARG A 164 -14.94 10.03 4.77
N VAL A 165 -14.64 10.96 3.88
CA VAL A 165 -13.32 11.55 3.66
C VAL A 165 -13.40 13.06 3.79
N ASP A 166 -12.26 13.70 4.08
CA ASP A 166 -12.12 15.14 3.91
C ASP A 166 -11.92 15.42 2.40
N PRO A 167 -12.72 16.27 1.74
CA PRO A 167 -12.65 16.46 0.30
C PRO A 167 -11.29 17.00 -0.19
N ILE A 168 -10.62 17.84 0.59
CA ILE A 168 -9.32 18.40 0.22
C ILE A 168 -8.22 17.36 0.40
N GLN A 169 -8.26 16.61 1.51
CA GLN A 169 -7.35 15.48 1.73
C GLN A 169 -7.52 14.42 0.65
N HIS A 170 -8.76 14.13 0.27
CA HIS A 170 -9.07 13.21 -0.81
C HIS A 170 -8.46 13.67 -2.13
N LEU A 171 -8.69 14.92 -2.54
CA LEU A 171 -8.15 15.47 -3.78
C LEU A 171 -6.61 15.40 -3.84
N ILE A 172 -5.93 15.77 -2.77
CA ILE A 172 -4.45 15.71 -2.71
C ILE A 172 -3.98 14.25 -2.65
N GLY A 173 -4.65 13.41 -1.86
CA GLY A 173 -4.32 12.01 -1.64
C GLY A 173 -4.45 11.16 -2.90
N THR A 174 -5.48 11.36 -3.73
CA THR A 174 -5.66 10.62 -4.98
C THR A 174 -4.57 10.95 -6.01
N ALA A 175 -4.06 12.19 -6.00
CA ALA A 175 -2.94 12.61 -6.84
C ALA A 175 -1.57 12.06 -6.38
N ALA A 176 -1.32 12.08 -5.06
CA ALA A 176 -0.02 11.80 -4.45
C ALA A 176 0.17 10.34 -3.97
N GLY A 177 -0.90 9.67 -3.57
CA GLY A 177 -0.88 8.38 -2.90
C GLY A 177 -1.86 7.40 -3.53
N TRP A 178 -1.76 7.19 -4.83
CA TRP A 178 -2.77 6.38 -5.53
C TRP A 178 -2.93 4.98 -4.93
N GLY A 179 -4.17 4.54 -4.78
CA GLY A 179 -4.49 3.28 -4.12
C GLY A 179 -4.37 3.31 -2.59
N GLY A 180 -4.37 4.46 -1.92
CA GLY A 180 -4.56 4.50 -0.47
C GLY A 180 -5.85 3.80 -0.02
N ILE A 181 -5.87 3.33 1.22
CA ILE A 181 -7.00 2.60 1.83
C ILE A 181 -7.44 3.37 3.09
N PRO A 182 -8.70 3.24 3.57
CA PRO A 182 -9.14 3.99 4.75
C PRO A 182 -8.26 3.79 5.98
N ASP A 183 -8.19 4.80 6.84
CA ASP A 183 -7.31 4.79 8.03
C ASP A 183 -7.54 3.58 8.95
N ARG A 184 -8.78 3.06 8.99
CA ARG A 184 -9.15 1.87 9.77
C ARG A 184 -8.55 0.56 9.22
N ASP A 185 -8.18 0.57 7.94
CA ASP A 185 -7.72 -0.58 7.17
C ASP A 185 -6.19 -0.55 7.01
N ALA A 186 -5.61 0.63 6.82
CA ALA A 186 -4.19 0.87 7.03
C ALA A 186 -3.90 2.34 7.34
N THR A 187 -2.97 2.59 8.25
CA THR A 187 -2.43 3.93 8.54
C THR A 187 -0.99 4.02 8.06
N TYR A 188 -0.64 5.16 7.43
CA TYR A 188 0.69 5.44 6.88
C TYR A 188 1.25 6.69 7.56
N VAL A 189 2.34 6.53 8.32
CA VAL A 189 3.01 7.65 8.99
C VAL A 189 4.38 7.84 8.36
N SER A 190 4.59 9.01 7.76
CA SER A 190 5.81 9.34 7.02
C SER A 190 6.68 10.27 7.84
N PHE A 191 7.99 10.04 7.83
CA PHE A 191 8.96 10.80 8.59
C PHE A 191 10.12 11.24 7.70
N THR A 192 10.57 12.47 7.89
CA THR A 192 11.82 12.99 7.33
C THR A 192 12.78 13.22 8.51
N PRO A 193 13.77 12.34 8.70
CA PRO A 193 14.68 12.40 9.84
C PRO A 193 15.48 13.70 9.92
N ALA A 194 15.87 14.10 11.13
CA ALA A 194 16.87 15.15 11.33
C ALA A 194 18.27 14.67 10.91
N LYS A 195 19.21 15.60 10.63
CA LYS A 195 20.58 15.28 10.14
C LYS A 195 20.57 14.36 8.92
N ASN A 196 19.78 14.73 7.92
CA ASN A 196 19.45 13.91 6.76
C ASN A 196 20.50 14.01 5.63
N ASP A 197 21.76 13.78 5.96
CA ASP A 197 22.92 13.89 5.07
C ASP A 197 23.25 12.57 4.33
N GLY A 198 22.46 11.52 4.54
CA GLY A 198 22.69 10.18 3.99
C GLY A 198 23.87 9.43 4.60
N ARG A 199 24.48 9.94 5.68
CA ARG A 199 25.68 9.37 6.32
C ARG A 199 25.50 9.16 7.82
N THR A 200 24.82 10.09 8.48
CA THR A 200 24.44 9.98 9.89
C THR A 200 23.59 8.73 10.04
N ILE A 201 24.03 7.83 10.92
CA ILE A 201 23.29 6.60 11.22
C ILE A 201 22.11 6.96 12.12
N HIS A 202 20.95 6.35 11.87
CA HIS A 202 19.78 6.48 12.75
C HIS A 202 19.30 5.12 13.20
N THR A 203 18.59 5.10 14.32
CA THR A 203 17.94 3.89 14.84
C THR A 203 16.49 4.15 15.17
N LEU A 204 15.66 3.15 14.93
CA LEU A 204 14.25 3.10 15.30
C LEU A 204 14.01 1.84 16.12
N THR A 205 13.41 1.99 17.30
CA THR A 205 12.96 0.85 18.10
C THR A 205 11.45 0.72 17.99
N VAL A 206 10.99 -0.35 17.35
CA VAL A 206 9.58 -0.75 17.30
C VAL A 206 9.27 -1.59 18.55
N PRO A 207 8.28 -1.22 19.36
CA PRO A 207 7.97 -1.93 20.60
C PRO A 207 7.41 -3.33 20.34
N THR A 208 7.55 -4.22 21.32
CA THR A 208 7.05 -5.60 21.27
C THR A 208 5.56 -5.69 20.95
N LYS A 209 4.77 -4.72 21.43
CA LYS A 209 3.34 -4.62 21.15
C LYS A 209 3.03 -3.39 20.30
N VAL A 210 2.84 -3.61 19.00
CA VAL A 210 2.25 -2.62 18.08
C VAL A 210 0.74 -2.91 17.99
N PRO A 211 -0.14 -1.92 18.23
CA PRO A 211 -1.59 -2.15 18.27
C PRO A 211 -2.21 -2.25 16.86
N VAL A 212 -1.85 -3.30 16.13
CA VAL A 212 -2.35 -3.67 14.80
C VAL A 212 -2.93 -5.08 14.83
N LYS A 213 -3.96 -5.34 14.02
CA LYS A 213 -4.58 -6.67 13.96
C LYS A 213 -3.82 -7.65 13.06
N ASP A 214 -3.12 -7.16 12.04
CA ASP A 214 -2.39 -8.03 11.11
C ASP A 214 -0.88 -7.85 11.22
N PHE A 215 -0.33 -6.76 10.68
CA PHE A 215 1.11 -6.55 10.63
C PHE A 215 1.49 -5.07 10.57
N TRP A 216 2.77 -4.80 10.79
CA TRP A 216 3.37 -3.49 10.58
C TRP A 216 4.60 -3.61 9.68
N SER A 217 4.95 -2.53 9.00
CA SER A 217 6.18 -2.44 8.22
C SER A 217 6.80 -1.05 8.27
N VAL A 218 8.09 -0.98 7.98
CA VAL A 218 8.88 0.24 7.84
C VAL A 218 9.62 0.15 6.51
N SER A 219 9.47 1.15 5.66
CA SER A 219 10.11 1.20 4.34
C SER A 219 10.87 2.51 4.16
N VAL A 220 12.07 2.44 3.56
CA VAL A 220 12.94 3.60 3.31
C VAL A 220 12.87 4.05 1.84
N TYR A 221 12.90 5.35 1.61
CA TYR A 221 12.80 5.96 0.29
C TYR A 221 13.83 7.09 0.12
N ASN A 222 14.20 7.35 -1.12
CA ASN A 222 14.95 8.53 -1.53
C ASN A 222 14.09 9.81 -1.43
N PRO A 223 14.65 11.02 -1.67
CA PRO A 223 13.91 12.29 -1.55
C PRO A 223 12.67 12.39 -2.45
N LYS A 224 12.63 11.60 -3.53
CA LYS A 224 11.51 11.56 -4.48
C LYS A 224 10.41 10.59 -4.04
N GLY A 225 10.61 9.85 -2.94
CA GLY A 225 9.65 8.88 -2.41
C GLY A 225 9.69 7.51 -3.08
N PHE A 226 10.79 7.20 -3.79
CA PHE A 226 11.02 5.90 -4.43
C PHE A 226 12.08 5.09 -3.69
N PHE A 227 12.08 3.77 -3.84
CA PHE A 227 13.14 2.94 -3.30
C PHE A 227 14.46 3.24 -4.00
N GLU A 228 15.54 3.35 -3.23
CA GLU A 228 16.89 3.51 -3.77
C GLU A 228 17.56 2.14 -3.89
N LYS A 229 17.95 1.77 -5.12
CA LYS A 229 18.66 0.52 -5.39
C LYS A 229 19.94 0.48 -4.57
N ASN A 230 20.18 -0.64 -3.88
CA ASN A 230 21.34 -0.79 -3.01
C ASN A 230 21.92 -2.21 -3.08
N ALA A 231 23.18 -2.34 -2.67
CA ALA A 231 23.94 -3.59 -2.76
C ALA A 231 23.38 -4.73 -1.88
N TYR A 232 22.57 -4.42 -0.88
CA TYR A 232 22.01 -5.39 0.06
C TYR A 232 20.59 -5.85 -0.31
N ASN A 233 20.00 -5.29 -1.37
CA ASN A 233 18.61 -5.53 -1.76
C ASN A 233 17.62 -5.31 -0.60
N ALA A 234 17.93 -4.35 0.29
CA ALA A 234 17.19 -4.08 1.52
C ALA A 234 16.41 -2.76 1.41
N TYR A 235 15.08 -2.83 1.58
CA TYR A 235 14.18 -1.68 1.33
C TYR A 235 13.08 -1.52 2.39
N SER A 236 12.67 -2.62 3.00
CA SER A 236 11.67 -2.63 4.05
C SER A 236 11.96 -3.71 5.09
N ILE A 237 11.48 -3.46 6.31
CA ILE A 237 11.46 -4.41 7.44
C ILE A 237 10.03 -4.46 7.95
N ASN A 238 9.50 -5.66 8.20
CA ASN A 238 8.14 -5.82 8.69
C ASN A 238 8.06 -6.85 9.83
N SER A 239 6.90 -6.99 10.44
CA SER A 239 6.73 -7.84 11.63
C SER A 239 6.94 -9.33 11.40
N ILE A 240 6.98 -9.80 10.14
CA ILE A 240 7.26 -11.20 9.80
C ILE A 240 8.71 -11.43 9.37
N THR A 241 9.36 -10.44 8.74
CA THR A 241 10.77 -10.55 8.29
C THR A 241 11.79 -10.05 9.31
N ALA A 242 11.37 -9.22 10.27
CA ALA A 242 12.26 -8.60 11.24
C ALA A 242 12.90 -9.62 12.18
N ARG A 243 14.19 -9.44 12.44
CA ARG A 243 14.87 -10.10 13.56
C ARG A 243 14.53 -9.38 14.85
N LYS A 244 13.97 -10.13 15.81
CA LYS A 244 13.54 -9.59 17.11
C LYS A 244 14.69 -9.58 18.11
N ASN A 245 14.68 -8.59 18.99
CA ASN A 245 15.51 -8.52 20.19
C ASN A 245 15.03 -9.56 21.22
N ALA A 246 15.82 -9.78 22.27
CA ALA A 246 15.49 -10.73 23.34
C ALA A 246 14.20 -10.37 24.11
N ASP A 247 13.86 -9.07 24.20
CA ASP A 247 12.63 -8.56 24.81
C ASP A 247 11.41 -8.56 23.84
N GLY A 248 11.61 -9.04 22.62
CA GLY A 248 10.61 -9.09 21.57
C GLY A 248 10.40 -7.78 20.80
N SER A 249 11.11 -6.70 21.14
CA SER A 249 11.14 -5.47 20.34
C SER A 249 11.93 -5.69 19.04
N VAL A 250 11.86 -4.72 18.12
CA VAL A 250 12.68 -4.73 16.90
C VAL A 250 13.46 -3.42 16.81
N THR A 251 14.77 -3.51 16.73
CA THR A 251 15.62 -2.37 16.36
C THR A 251 15.89 -2.40 14.87
N ILE A 252 15.60 -1.30 14.19
CA ILE A 252 15.91 -1.06 12.78
C ILE A 252 17.01 0.00 12.74
N GLN A 253 18.08 -0.29 12.02
CA GLN A 253 19.15 0.68 11.77
C GLN A 253 19.00 1.26 10.36
N PHE A 254 19.23 2.56 10.23
CA PHE A 254 19.28 3.26 8.97
C PHE A 254 20.69 3.77 8.73
N GLY A 255 21.30 3.40 7.60
CA GLY A 255 22.68 3.73 7.29
C GLY A 255 23.72 2.86 8.00
N GLY A 256 24.98 2.97 7.56
CA GLY A 256 26.09 2.17 8.10
C GLY A 256 25.97 0.66 7.85
N CYS A 257 25.14 0.23 6.89
CA CYS A 257 24.91 -1.19 6.64
C CYS A 257 26.14 -1.86 6.03
N ASP A 258 26.45 -3.05 6.54
CA ASP A 258 27.60 -3.90 6.14
C ASP A 258 27.18 -5.33 5.74
N GLY A 259 25.86 -5.58 5.65
CA GLY A 259 25.27 -6.90 5.39
C GLY A 259 25.25 -7.86 6.58
N LYS A 260 25.80 -7.47 7.73
CA LYS A 260 25.82 -8.27 8.98
C LYS A 260 24.90 -7.70 10.05
N ILE A 261 24.71 -6.38 10.05
CA ILE A 261 23.81 -5.70 10.98
C ILE A 261 22.36 -6.13 10.70
N PRO A 262 21.67 -6.72 11.70
CA PRO A 262 20.28 -7.15 11.52
C PRO A 262 19.37 -5.94 11.30
N ASN A 263 18.33 -6.11 10.48
CA ASN A 263 17.34 -5.07 10.17
C ASN A 263 17.95 -3.74 9.71
N CYS A 264 19.07 -3.77 8.98
CA CYS A 264 19.69 -2.56 8.47
C CYS A 264 19.11 -2.17 7.10
N LEU A 265 18.71 -0.90 6.99
CA LEU A 265 18.20 -0.29 5.76
C LEU A 265 19.18 0.80 5.28
N PRO A 266 19.74 0.69 4.06
CA PRO A 266 20.57 1.74 3.49
C PRO A 266 19.80 3.05 3.31
N ILE A 267 20.52 4.17 3.43
CA ILE A 267 19.97 5.53 3.28
C ILE A 267 20.78 6.33 2.27
N VAL A 268 20.18 7.42 1.80
CA VAL A 268 20.80 8.42 0.93
C VAL A 268 20.49 9.82 1.45
N GLU A 269 21.16 10.84 0.93
CA GLU A 269 20.87 12.23 1.28
C GLU A 269 19.39 12.56 1.05
N GLY A 270 18.76 13.22 2.03
CA GLY A 270 17.34 13.59 1.98
C GLY A 270 16.36 12.41 2.02
N TRP A 271 16.77 11.25 2.55
CA TRP A 271 15.91 10.08 2.68
C TRP A 271 14.68 10.35 3.54
N ASN A 272 13.64 9.55 3.35
CA ASN A 272 12.48 9.53 4.23
C ASN A 272 12.03 8.08 4.42
N TYR A 273 11.21 7.83 5.43
CA TYR A 273 10.66 6.49 5.63
C TYR A 273 9.18 6.55 5.96
N THR A 274 8.50 5.43 5.78
CA THR A 274 7.08 5.28 6.12
C THR A 274 6.89 4.06 6.99
N THR A 275 6.25 4.25 8.12
CA THR A 275 5.71 3.15 8.92
C THR A 275 4.27 2.89 8.48
N ARG A 276 3.97 1.65 8.12
CA ARG A 276 2.64 1.18 7.74
C ARG A 276 2.08 0.29 8.83
N LEU A 277 0.81 0.50 9.16
CA LEU A 277 0.11 -0.20 10.24
C LEU A 277 -1.16 -0.78 9.63
N TYR A 278 -1.27 -2.11 9.52
CA TYR A 278 -2.37 -2.78 8.83
C TYR A 278 -3.45 -3.21 9.82
N ARG A 279 -4.69 -2.80 9.53
CA ARG A 279 -5.84 -2.88 10.43
C ARG A 279 -5.50 -2.36 11.84
N PRO A 280 -5.11 -1.08 11.94
CA PRO A 280 -4.72 -0.48 13.20
C PRO A 280 -5.89 -0.46 14.19
N GLU A 281 -5.58 -0.63 15.48
CA GLU A 281 -6.57 -0.42 16.53
C GLU A 281 -6.91 1.07 16.70
N GLN A 282 -8.01 1.35 17.39
CA GLN A 282 -8.51 2.72 17.60
C GLN A 282 -7.50 3.63 18.30
N SER A 283 -6.58 3.09 19.09
CA SER A 283 -5.51 3.85 19.75
C SER A 283 -4.59 4.55 18.73
N ILE A 284 -4.30 3.92 17.60
CA ILE A 284 -3.52 4.51 16.50
C ILE A 284 -4.38 5.52 15.74
N VAL A 285 -5.60 5.13 15.34
CA VAL A 285 -6.50 5.97 14.53
C VAL A 285 -6.86 7.29 15.27
N SER A 286 -7.01 7.23 16.58
CA SER A 286 -7.26 8.42 17.41
C SER A 286 -6.01 9.23 17.73
N GLY A 287 -4.81 8.73 17.44
CA GLY A 287 -3.53 9.36 17.77
C GLY A 287 -3.08 9.20 19.23
N LYS A 288 -3.76 8.36 20.03
CA LYS A 288 -3.38 8.05 21.42
C LYS A 288 -2.08 7.26 21.48
N TRP A 289 -1.90 6.31 20.56
CA TRP A 289 -0.64 5.61 20.37
C TRP A 289 0.14 6.28 19.24
N LYS A 290 1.39 6.64 19.51
CA LYS A 290 2.27 7.31 18.53
C LYS A 290 3.27 6.32 17.97
N VAL A 291 3.46 6.40 16.65
CA VAL A 291 4.53 5.67 15.96
C VAL A 291 5.87 6.24 16.44
N PRO A 292 6.82 5.40 16.88
CA PRO A 292 8.16 5.86 17.22
C PRO A 292 8.88 6.46 16.00
N GLU A 293 9.68 7.50 16.25
CA GLU A 293 10.49 8.16 15.23
C GLU A 293 11.95 7.71 15.33
N ALA A 294 12.65 7.65 14.19
CA ALA A 294 14.06 7.32 14.15
C ALA A 294 14.89 8.48 14.72
N SER A 295 15.83 8.18 15.61
CA SER A 295 16.77 9.16 16.16
C SER A 295 18.19 8.89 15.65
N PRO A 296 19.03 9.93 15.48
CA PRO A 296 20.45 9.73 15.20
C PRO A 296 21.09 8.81 16.24
N LEU A 297 21.93 7.88 15.79
CA LEU A 297 22.78 7.09 16.66
C LEU A 297 23.88 8.02 17.19
N ASN A 298 23.97 8.13 18.51
CA ASN A 298 24.98 8.95 19.19
C ASN A 298 26.38 8.35 19.05
#